data_AF-A0A660XG45-F1
#
_entry.id   AF-A0A660XG45-F1
#
_cell.length_a   1.000
_cell.length_b   1.000
_cell.length_c   1.000
_cell.angle_alpha   90.00
_cell.angle_beta   90.00
_cell.angle_gamma   90.00
#
_symmetry.space_group_name_H-M   'P 1'
#
loop_
_entity.id
_entity.type
_entity.pdbx_description
1 polymer ?
#
loop_
_entity_poly.entity_id
_entity_poly.type
_entity_poly.pdbx_seq_one_letter_code
_entity_poly.pdbx_strand_id
1 'polypeptide(L)'
;MKRLLFLIAMVVLVVAPIQLFAQTSDTLVVYATPNNLNDVINADTLANGAPAHHVYKLVSLDTTYKFSGTITAIEDIAVLGVVDPSDGRPPCIQPAVLEDGSIPGTLFTLNADGIKGTFKNLYLLALATNNTASGGGIAIQVSADNVRLTVDNCVFDGWQSFAIGYNGNWDDFFVTNSYFRNMVHPNQWYIGEVIRNEWPGTAYTDTMSLKNNIMLCINGYAACPVTKYYETYFEFLNNKVVYTFKNPLFIFNVTNAKINDNIFYGTYAGGISQAENPWWDNLWHPDTTYGVVSLDSLSLDNAKMFCPDDSANAKIDSIAESRRTVEVKDNIYFW
;
A
#
# COMPACT_ATOMS: atom_id res chain seq x y z
N MET A 1 25.51 5.78 59.09
CA MET A 1 26.63 5.79 58.11
C MET A 1 26.72 4.58 57.16
N LYS A 2 25.98 3.47 57.34
CA LYS A 2 25.95 2.36 56.34
C LYS A 2 24.80 2.42 55.32
N ARG A 3 23.84 3.36 55.47
CA ARG A 3 22.72 3.56 54.53
C ARG A 3 22.91 4.72 53.55
N LEU A 4 23.98 5.51 53.70
CA LEU A 4 24.26 6.67 52.84
C LEU A 4 25.21 6.33 51.67
N LEU A 5 25.94 5.21 51.75
CA LEU A 5 26.84 4.73 50.69
C LEU A 5 26.11 3.99 49.56
N PHE A 6 24.89 3.48 49.82
CA PHE A 6 24.08 2.81 48.78
C PHE A 6 23.35 3.79 47.84
N LEU A 7 23.11 5.03 48.30
CA LEU A 7 22.39 6.02 47.48
C LEU A 7 23.28 6.70 46.44
N ILE A 8 24.60 6.78 46.68
CA ILE A 8 25.56 7.42 45.76
C ILE A 8 25.96 6.48 44.62
N ALA A 9 25.96 5.15 44.84
CA ALA A 9 26.21 4.16 43.79
C ALA A 9 25.06 4.06 42.77
N MET A 10 23.84 4.47 43.13
CA MET A 10 22.65 4.37 42.29
C MET A 10 22.39 5.64 41.45
N VAL A 11 22.98 6.78 41.82
CA VAL A 11 22.81 8.06 41.10
C VAL A 11 23.90 8.29 40.04
N VAL A 12 25.05 7.62 40.14
CA VAL A 12 26.11 7.70 39.11
C VAL A 12 25.80 6.82 37.88
N LEU A 13 24.80 5.94 37.96
CA LEU A 13 24.32 5.13 36.82
C LEU A 13 23.30 5.84 35.91
N VAL A 14 22.94 7.09 36.20
CA VAL A 14 21.88 7.83 35.48
C VAL A 14 22.42 8.97 34.59
N VAL A 15 23.75 9.17 34.52
CA VAL A 15 24.34 10.27 33.71
C VAL A 15 25.46 9.79 32.77
N ALA A 16 25.51 8.48 32.46
CA ALA A 16 26.25 8.05 31.29
C ALA A 16 25.35 8.27 30.06
N PRO A 17 25.79 9.00 29.03
CA PRO A 17 25.07 9.00 27.76
C PRO A 17 25.15 7.57 27.25
N ILE A 18 24.03 6.86 27.27
CA ILE A 18 23.87 5.68 26.43
C ILE A 18 23.90 6.24 25.01
N GLN A 19 25.09 6.36 24.45
CA GLN A 19 25.24 6.31 23.00
C GLN A 19 24.80 4.89 22.64
N LEU A 20 23.49 4.73 22.41
CA LEU A 20 22.99 3.68 21.55
C LEU A 20 23.75 3.87 20.26
N PHE A 21 24.76 3.03 20.01
CA PHE A 21 25.28 2.84 18.68
C PHE A 21 24.09 2.37 17.85
N ALA A 22 23.44 3.32 17.17
CA ALA A 22 22.51 3.03 16.10
C ALA A 22 23.24 2.07 15.15
N GLN A 23 22.58 0.95 14.85
CA GLN A 23 23.09 -0.10 13.97
C GLN A 23 23.48 0.49 12.61
N THR A 24 24.76 0.83 12.43
CA THR A 24 25.35 0.90 11.10
C THR A 24 25.49 -0.50 10.48
N SER A 25 25.22 -1.57 11.23
CA SER A 25 25.38 -2.97 10.81
C SER A 25 24.14 -3.56 10.12
N ASP A 26 22.97 -2.92 10.16
CA ASP A 26 21.73 -3.45 9.58
C ASP A 26 21.29 -2.69 8.32
N THR A 27 22.16 -1.81 7.82
CA THR A 27 21.92 -1.04 6.59
C THR A 27 22.95 -1.37 5.53
N LEU A 28 22.48 -1.88 4.40
CA LEU A 28 23.27 -2.03 3.19
C LEU A 28 23.08 -0.81 2.29
N VAL A 29 24.18 -0.12 1.95
CA VAL A 29 24.17 0.92 0.91
C VAL A 29 24.27 0.24 -0.45
N VAL A 30 23.26 0.43 -1.28
CA VAL A 30 23.13 -0.24 -2.59
C VAL A 30 23.35 0.79 -3.69
N TYR A 31 24.33 0.56 -4.55
CA TYR A 31 24.55 1.34 -5.77
C TYR A 31 23.91 0.63 -6.96
N ALA A 32 23.42 1.39 -7.95
CA ALA A 32 22.99 0.81 -9.20
C ALA A 32 24.23 0.26 -9.93
N THR A 33 24.20 -1.04 -10.27
CA THR A 33 25.29 -1.73 -10.97
C THR A 33 24.73 -2.48 -12.19
N PRO A 34 25.57 -3.16 -12.98
CA PRO A 34 25.06 -4.08 -14.01
C PRO A 34 24.23 -5.25 -13.46
N ASN A 35 24.41 -5.63 -12.19
CA ASN A 35 23.59 -6.64 -11.52
C ASN A 35 22.22 -6.05 -11.16
N ASN A 36 21.18 -6.87 -11.21
CA ASN A 36 19.83 -6.42 -10.86
C ASN A 36 19.67 -6.31 -9.33
N LEU A 37 18.83 -5.38 -8.90
CA LEU A 37 18.57 -5.08 -7.49
C LEU A 37 18.07 -6.30 -6.73
N ASN A 38 17.24 -7.14 -7.36
CA ASN A 38 16.77 -8.38 -6.77
C ASN A 38 17.91 -9.38 -6.52
N ASP A 39 18.94 -9.40 -7.38
CA ASP A 39 20.09 -10.28 -7.18
C ASP A 39 20.94 -9.81 -5.99
N VAL A 40 20.98 -8.49 -5.73
CA VAL A 40 21.68 -7.92 -4.58
C VAL A 40 20.90 -8.19 -3.29
N ILE A 41 19.61 -7.84 -3.24
CA ILE A 41 18.80 -7.94 -2.02
C ILE A 41 18.53 -9.41 -1.66
N ASN A 42 18.12 -10.25 -2.61
CA ASN A 42 17.79 -11.64 -2.30
C ASN A 42 19.04 -12.48 -1.97
N ALA A 43 20.24 -12.07 -2.41
CA ALA A 43 21.49 -12.74 -2.05
C ALA A 43 22.10 -12.23 -0.73
N ASP A 44 21.57 -11.14 -0.16
CA ASP A 44 22.05 -10.54 1.09
C ASP A 44 21.60 -11.37 2.29
N THR A 45 22.21 -12.55 2.43
CA THR A 45 21.84 -13.56 3.43
C THR A 45 23.05 -14.02 4.24
N LEU A 46 22.80 -14.35 5.50
CA LEU A 46 23.73 -15.03 6.38
C LEU A 46 23.80 -16.53 6.02
N ALA A 47 24.78 -17.25 6.58
CA ALA A 47 24.98 -18.68 6.31
C ALA A 47 23.77 -19.57 6.70
N ASN A 48 22.88 -19.09 7.57
CA ASN A 48 21.66 -19.77 7.97
C ASN A 48 20.45 -19.42 7.07
N GLY A 49 20.64 -18.59 6.04
CA GLY A 49 19.60 -18.14 5.11
C GLY A 49 18.77 -16.94 5.58
N ALA A 50 18.99 -16.41 6.80
CA ALA A 50 18.36 -15.17 7.24
C ALA A 50 18.94 -13.96 6.49
N PRO A 51 18.19 -12.86 6.28
CA PRO A 51 18.73 -11.63 5.73
C PRO A 51 19.93 -11.12 6.54
N ALA A 52 20.98 -10.68 5.86
CA ALA A 52 22.13 -10.07 6.53
C ALA A 52 21.84 -8.61 6.92
N HIS A 53 20.98 -7.93 6.17
CA HIS A 53 20.46 -6.60 6.48
C HIS A 53 18.95 -6.53 6.23
N HIS A 54 18.29 -5.65 6.98
CA HIS A 54 16.86 -5.35 6.83
C HIS A 54 16.64 -3.98 6.17
N VAL A 55 17.66 -3.12 6.11
CA VAL A 55 17.57 -1.78 5.53
C VAL A 55 18.45 -1.67 4.28
N TYR A 56 17.85 -1.38 3.14
CA TYR A 56 18.53 -1.20 1.85
C TYR A 56 18.43 0.27 1.43
N LYS A 57 19.57 0.95 1.42
CA LYS A 57 19.67 2.38 1.10
C LYS A 57 20.16 2.58 -0.33
N LEU A 58 19.25 2.98 -1.21
CA LEU A 58 19.52 3.24 -2.63
C LEU A 58 20.08 4.66 -2.79
N VAL A 59 21.27 4.79 -3.38
CA VAL A 59 22.01 6.07 -3.45
C VAL A 59 22.31 6.55 -4.87
N SER A 60 22.10 5.71 -5.89
CA SER A 60 22.37 6.08 -7.28
C SER A 60 21.22 6.90 -7.85
N LEU A 61 21.57 8.11 -8.29
CA LEU A 61 20.65 9.08 -8.88
C LEU A 61 20.92 9.27 -10.38
N ASP A 62 22.11 8.97 -10.87
CA ASP A 62 22.48 9.09 -12.29
C ASP A 62 22.19 7.81 -13.10
N THR A 63 21.87 6.73 -12.40
CA THR A 63 21.70 5.39 -12.97
C THR A 63 20.47 4.72 -12.38
N THR A 64 19.60 4.20 -13.23
CA THR A 64 18.38 3.46 -12.83
C THR A 64 18.73 2.06 -12.34
N TYR A 65 18.19 1.67 -11.18
CA TYR A 65 18.21 0.30 -10.70
C TYR A 65 17.31 -0.58 -11.55
N LYS A 66 17.79 -1.77 -11.89
CA LYS A 66 17.02 -2.75 -12.67
C LYS A 66 16.59 -3.89 -11.78
N PHE A 67 15.45 -4.52 -12.05
CA PHE A 67 15.09 -5.82 -11.46
C PHE A 67 14.74 -6.81 -12.57
N SER A 68 15.23 -8.05 -12.44
CA SER A 68 14.95 -9.17 -13.36
C SER A 68 14.10 -10.25 -12.70
N GLY A 69 13.66 -10.03 -11.46
CA GLY A 69 12.82 -10.93 -10.69
C GLY A 69 12.31 -10.26 -9.44
N THR A 70 11.38 -10.92 -8.76
CA THR A 70 10.76 -10.42 -7.53
C THR A 70 11.76 -10.36 -6.38
N ILE A 71 11.66 -9.31 -5.57
CA ILE A 71 12.35 -9.15 -4.29
C ILE A 71 11.40 -9.65 -3.20
N THR A 72 11.72 -10.79 -2.59
CA THR A 72 10.83 -11.44 -1.63
C THR A 72 11.34 -11.25 -0.21
N ALA A 73 10.59 -10.49 0.59
CA ALA A 73 10.88 -10.30 2.00
C ALA A 73 10.14 -11.36 2.85
N ILE A 74 10.89 -12.09 3.64
CA ILE A 74 10.40 -13.07 4.62
C ILE A 74 10.62 -12.62 6.08
N GLU A 75 11.23 -11.46 6.26
CA GLU A 75 11.42 -10.73 7.51
C GLU A 75 11.15 -9.24 7.25
N ASP A 76 11.24 -8.40 8.28
CA ASP A 76 11.09 -6.94 8.12
C ASP A 76 12.03 -6.40 7.03
N ILE A 77 11.53 -5.49 6.19
CA ILE A 77 12.33 -4.86 5.13
C ILE A 77 12.07 -3.36 5.06
N ALA A 78 13.14 -2.58 4.88
CA ALA A 78 13.08 -1.18 4.55
C ALA A 78 13.90 -0.89 3.29
N VAL A 79 13.28 -0.30 2.27
CA VAL A 79 13.96 0.17 1.06
C VAL A 79 13.84 1.68 0.99
N LEU A 80 14.98 2.36 1.14
CA LEU A 80 15.06 3.80 1.36
C LEU A 80 15.88 4.46 0.25
N GLY A 81 15.28 5.36 -0.51
CA GLY A 81 16.00 6.18 -1.46
C GLY A 81 16.64 7.41 -0.80
N VAL A 82 17.87 7.69 -1.22
CA VAL A 82 18.51 9.00 -0.98
C VAL A 82 18.12 9.92 -2.13
N VAL A 83 17.28 10.91 -1.83
CA VAL A 83 16.89 11.92 -2.81
C VAL A 83 18.05 12.85 -3.14
N ASP A 84 18.05 13.38 -4.35
CA ASP A 84 18.92 14.48 -4.72
C ASP A 84 18.62 15.71 -3.83
N PRO A 85 19.63 16.31 -3.18
CA PRO A 85 19.41 17.44 -2.27
C PRO A 85 18.99 18.73 -2.98
N SER A 86 19.18 18.83 -4.30
CA SER A 86 18.90 20.04 -5.08
C SER A 86 17.50 20.07 -5.68
N ASP A 87 17.01 18.94 -6.18
CA ASP A 87 15.70 18.84 -6.87
C ASP A 87 14.72 17.83 -6.22
N GLY A 88 15.16 17.10 -5.18
CA GLY A 88 14.33 16.13 -4.46
C GLY A 88 14.08 14.83 -5.24
N ARG A 89 14.76 14.61 -6.37
CA ARG A 89 14.54 13.44 -7.22
C ARG A 89 14.97 12.15 -6.51
N PRO A 90 14.08 11.15 -6.39
CA PRO A 90 14.42 9.86 -5.79
C PRO A 90 15.16 8.92 -6.78
N PRO A 91 15.87 7.90 -6.27
CA PRO A 91 16.36 6.78 -7.07
C PRO A 91 15.22 6.07 -7.81
N CYS A 92 15.50 5.67 -9.06
CA CYS A 92 14.52 5.00 -9.92
C CYS A 92 14.80 3.50 -10.02
N ILE A 93 13.75 2.69 -9.91
CA ILE A 93 13.75 1.24 -10.11
C ILE A 93 12.84 0.95 -11.32
N GLN A 94 13.34 0.17 -12.28
CA GLN A 94 12.60 -0.26 -13.46
C GLN A 94 12.85 -1.74 -13.77
N PRO A 95 11.93 -2.44 -14.46
CA PRO A 95 12.18 -3.82 -14.85
C PRO A 95 13.24 -3.93 -15.96
N ALA A 96 14.03 -5.01 -15.91
CA ALA A 96 14.81 -5.47 -17.04
C ALA A 96 13.94 -6.29 -18.00
N VAL A 97 14.42 -6.44 -19.23
CA VAL A 97 13.89 -7.44 -20.18
C VAL A 97 14.72 -8.71 -20.02
N LEU A 98 14.06 -9.85 -19.79
CA LEU A 98 14.71 -11.14 -19.63
C LEU A 98 15.21 -11.68 -20.97
N GLU A 99 16.06 -12.72 -20.93
CA GLU A 99 16.62 -13.33 -22.15
C GLU A 99 15.56 -13.88 -23.10
N ASP A 100 14.42 -14.33 -22.55
CA ASP A 100 13.27 -14.83 -23.33
C ASP A 100 12.34 -13.70 -23.83
N GLY A 101 12.70 -12.44 -23.57
CA GLY A 101 11.92 -11.25 -23.95
C GLY A 101 10.78 -10.91 -22.99
N SER A 102 10.56 -11.69 -21.94
CA SER A 102 9.54 -11.38 -20.92
C SER A 102 10.01 -10.27 -19.97
N ILE A 103 9.04 -9.73 -19.22
CA ILE A 103 9.27 -8.65 -18.23
C ILE A 103 8.73 -9.14 -16.89
N PRO A 104 9.50 -9.03 -15.79
CA PRO A 104 9.04 -9.40 -14.47
C PRO A 104 7.73 -8.70 -14.07
N GLY A 105 6.79 -9.47 -13.52
CA GLY A 105 5.47 -8.96 -13.14
C GLY A 105 5.49 -8.17 -11.83
N THR A 106 6.16 -8.69 -10.80
CA THR A 106 6.12 -8.11 -9.45
C THR A 106 7.50 -7.62 -9.02
N LEU A 107 7.58 -6.41 -8.46
CA LEU A 107 8.85 -5.88 -7.95
C LEU A 107 9.13 -6.36 -6.52
N PHE A 108 8.27 -6.04 -5.55
CA PHE A 108 8.42 -6.47 -4.15
C PHE A 108 7.28 -7.40 -3.72
N THR A 109 7.59 -8.39 -2.90
CA THR A 109 6.58 -9.21 -2.21
C THR A 109 6.92 -9.35 -0.73
N LEU A 110 5.99 -8.99 0.14
CA LEU A 110 6.03 -9.22 1.59
C LEU A 110 5.31 -10.55 1.88
N ASN A 111 6.07 -11.58 2.28
CA ASN A 111 5.62 -12.97 2.22
C ASN A 111 5.77 -13.74 3.55
N ALA A 112 5.73 -13.06 4.68
CA ALA A 112 5.72 -13.68 5.99
C ALA A 112 4.76 -12.97 6.94
N ASP A 113 4.14 -13.75 7.82
CA ASP A 113 3.16 -13.26 8.79
C ASP A 113 3.80 -12.24 9.75
N GLY A 114 3.10 -11.14 9.99
CA GLY A 114 3.49 -10.15 11.01
C GLY A 114 4.68 -9.25 10.66
N ILE A 115 5.21 -9.30 9.43
CA ILE A 115 6.38 -8.49 9.04
C ILE A 115 6.01 -7.04 8.72
N LYS A 116 7.03 -6.18 8.71
CA LYS A 116 6.92 -4.77 8.31
C LYS A 116 7.65 -4.52 7.01
N GLY A 117 6.97 -3.92 6.04
CA GLY A 117 7.58 -3.39 4.83
C GLY A 117 7.59 -1.86 4.86
N THR A 118 8.74 -1.24 4.65
CA THR A 118 8.87 0.23 4.58
C THR A 118 9.52 0.66 3.28
N PHE A 119 8.83 1.48 2.49
CA PHE A 119 9.33 1.97 1.20
C PHE A 119 9.28 3.49 1.22
N LYS A 120 10.44 4.15 1.08
CA LYS A 120 10.50 5.62 1.14
C LYS A 120 11.39 6.21 0.08
N ASN A 121 10.96 7.36 -0.47
CA ASN A 121 11.73 8.15 -1.42
C ASN A 121 12.14 7.34 -2.66
N LEU A 122 11.21 6.61 -3.28
CA LEU A 122 11.51 5.76 -4.43
C LEU A 122 10.70 6.19 -5.66
N TYR A 123 11.29 6.07 -6.84
CA TYR A 123 10.54 6.05 -8.09
C TYR A 123 10.43 4.61 -8.59
N LEU A 124 9.22 4.10 -8.67
CA LEU A 124 8.88 2.74 -9.09
C LEU A 124 8.23 2.80 -10.46
N LEU A 125 9.02 2.55 -11.50
CA LEU A 125 8.61 2.61 -12.91
C LEU A 125 8.23 1.21 -13.41
N ALA A 126 7.05 1.08 -14.01
CA ALA A 126 6.60 -0.19 -14.60
C ALA A 126 7.15 -0.45 -16.01
N LEU A 127 7.54 0.60 -16.74
CA LEU A 127 8.15 0.46 -18.07
C LEU A 127 9.54 -0.16 -17.95
N ALA A 128 9.75 -1.27 -18.64
CA ALA A 128 11.03 -1.94 -18.71
C ALA A 128 12.03 -1.18 -19.59
N THR A 129 13.27 -1.66 -19.61
CA THR A 129 14.37 -1.07 -20.39
C THR A 129 14.12 -0.97 -21.91
N ASN A 130 13.12 -1.68 -22.44
CA ASN A 130 12.68 -1.59 -23.84
C ASN A 130 11.45 -0.67 -24.06
N ASN A 131 11.04 0.11 -23.05
CA ASN A 131 9.85 0.97 -23.05
C ASN A 131 8.52 0.22 -23.17
N THR A 132 8.45 -1.04 -22.76
CA THR A 132 7.18 -1.78 -22.65
C THR A 132 6.91 -2.14 -21.19
N ALA A 133 5.64 -2.17 -20.80
CA ALA A 133 5.23 -2.65 -19.49
C ALA A 133 4.85 -4.14 -19.57
N SER A 134 4.84 -4.82 -18.42
CA SER A 134 4.61 -6.27 -18.34
C SER A 134 3.17 -6.72 -18.65
N GLY A 135 2.25 -5.79 -18.90
CA GLY A 135 0.83 -6.09 -19.11
C GLY A 135 0.06 -6.19 -17.81
N GLY A 136 0.62 -6.76 -16.75
CA GLY A 136 -0.08 -7.03 -15.49
C GLY A 136 0.75 -6.81 -14.23
N GLY A 137 1.69 -5.85 -14.27
CA GLY A 137 2.66 -5.70 -13.19
C GLY A 137 2.10 -5.14 -11.88
N ILE A 138 2.71 -5.55 -10.76
CA ILE A 138 2.42 -5.09 -9.38
C ILE A 138 3.71 -4.55 -8.74
N ALA A 139 3.68 -3.33 -8.19
CA ALA A 139 4.90 -2.77 -7.60
C ALA A 139 5.21 -3.42 -6.24
N ILE A 140 4.22 -3.47 -5.35
CA ILE A 140 4.34 -4.07 -4.02
C ILE A 140 3.17 -5.03 -3.82
N GLN A 141 3.51 -6.30 -3.59
CA GLN A 141 2.57 -7.34 -3.23
C GLN A 141 2.67 -7.63 -1.72
N VAL A 142 1.54 -7.67 -1.03
CA VAL A 142 1.43 -8.22 0.33
C VAL A 142 0.72 -9.58 0.24
N SER A 143 1.42 -10.65 0.61
CA SER A 143 0.98 -12.03 0.38
C SER A 143 0.80 -12.85 1.67
N ALA A 144 1.01 -12.24 2.84
CA ALA A 144 0.89 -12.87 4.14
C ALA A 144 0.01 -12.04 5.06
N ASP A 145 -0.46 -12.63 6.16
CA ASP A 145 -1.34 -12.00 7.13
C ASP A 145 -0.57 -11.06 8.09
N ASN A 146 -1.29 -10.15 8.75
CA ASN A 146 -0.79 -9.24 9.79
C ASN A 146 0.41 -8.37 9.35
N VAL A 147 0.57 -8.13 8.05
CA VAL A 147 1.67 -7.34 7.51
C VAL A 147 1.40 -5.87 7.67
N ARG A 148 2.41 -5.11 8.09
CA ARG A 148 2.35 -3.65 8.13
C ARG A 148 3.18 -3.03 7.01
N LEU A 149 2.51 -2.48 6.01
CA LEU A 149 3.12 -1.75 4.90
C LEU A 149 3.13 -0.23 5.17
N THR A 150 4.30 0.38 5.07
CA THR A 150 4.49 1.83 5.07
C THR A 150 5.10 2.28 3.74
N VAL A 151 4.43 3.19 3.05
CA VAL A 151 4.90 3.81 1.80
C VAL A 151 4.86 5.32 1.98
N ASP A 152 6.00 5.99 1.82
CA ASP A 152 6.09 7.44 2.05
C ASP A 152 6.98 8.13 1.01
N ASN A 153 6.46 9.20 0.40
CA ASN A 153 7.17 9.97 -0.63
C ASN A 153 7.68 9.10 -1.80
N CYS A 154 6.84 8.19 -2.29
CA CYS A 154 7.14 7.33 -3.42
C CYS A 154 6.39 7.78 -4.68
N VAL A 155 6.92 7.46 -5.85
CA VAL A 155 6.27 7.63 -7.15
C VAL A 155 6.03 6.26 -7.76
N PHE A 156 4.78 5.91 -8.03
CA PHE A 156 4.38 4.72 -8.77
C PHE A 156 3.92 5.17 -10.16
N ASP A 157 4.61 4.72 -11.20
CA ASP A 157 4.36 5.18 -12.57
C ASP A 157 4.15 4.01 -13.53
N GLY A 158 2.96 3.95 -14.11
CA GLY A 158 2.66 3.02 -15.19
C GLY A 158 2.30 1.60 -14.77
N TRP A 159 2.15 1.30 -13.47
CA TRP A 159 1.81 -0.05 -13.01
C TRP A 159 0.43 -0.47 -13.52
N GLN A 160 0.40 -1.56 -14.28
CA GLN A 160 -0.76 -1.90 -15.10
C GLN A 160 -1.80 -2.73 -14.36
N SER A 161 -1.40 -3.53 -13.36
CA SER A 161 -2.34 -4.15 -12.42
C SER A 161 -2.59 -3.24 -11.23
N PHE A 162 -1.65 -3.22 -10.29
CA PHE A 162 -1.77 -2.51 -9.02
C PHE A 162 -0.43 -1.84 -8.65
N ALA A 163 -0.48 -0.69 -7.99
CA ALA A 163 0.71 -0.18 -7.31
C ALA A 163 0.94 -1.01 -6.04
N ILE A 164 -0.13 -1.27 -5.29
CA ILE A 164 -0.13 -2.13 -4.11
C ILE A 164 -1.23 -3.18 -4.27
N GLY A 165 -0.85 -4.45 -4.32
CA GLY A 165 -1.77 -5.59 -4.31
C GLY A 165 -1.67 -6.33 -2.99
N TYR A 166 -2.79 -6.84 -2.47
CA TYR A 166 -2.76 -7.67 -1.26
C TYR A 166 -3.84 -8.74 -1.20
N ASN A 167 -3.52 -9.82 -0.48
CA ASN A 167 -4.43 -10.95 -0.20
C ASN A 167 -4.38 -11.43 1.27
N GLY A 168 -3.50 -10.84 2.09
CA GLY A 168 -3.33 -11.19 3.50
C GLY A 168 -4.42 -10.60 4.40
N ASN A 169 -4.75 -11.31 5.47
CA ASN A 169 -5.73 -10.88 6.46
C ASN A 169 -5.11 -9.99 7.53
N TRP A 170 -5.87 -9.00 7.98
CA TRP A 170 -5.51 -8.10 9.07
C TRP A 170 -4.25 -7.29 8.80
N ASP A 171 -3.98 -7.02 7.52
CA ASP A 171 -2.89 -6.16 7.11
C ASP A 171 -3.19 -4.68 7.41
N ASP A 172 -2.12 -3.93 7.66
CA ASP A 172 -2.11 -2.48 7.84
C ASP A 172 -1.39 -1.79 6.68
N PHE A 173 -1.99 -0.75 6.12
CA PHE A 173 -1.43 0.06 5.03
C PHE A 173 -1.36 1.53 5.43
N PHE A 174 -0.15 2.10 5.41
CA PHE A 174 0.10 3.52 5.66
C PHE A 174 0.80 4.12 4.45
N VAL A 175 0.05 4.84 3.62
CA VAL A 175 0.52 5.41 2.36
C VAL A 175 0.42 6.93 2.41
N THR A 176 1.57 7.60 2.43
CA THR A 176 1.62 9.06 2.60
C THR A 176 2.47 9.76 1.55
N ASN A 177 2.09 11.01 1.25
CA ASN A 177 2.89 11.95 0.44
C ASN A 177 3.36 11.39 -0.91
N SER A 178 2.64 10.43 -1.47
CA SER A 178 3.07 9.64 -2.63
C SER A 178 2.31 10.03 -3.89
N TYR A 179 2.92 9.77 -5.03
CA TYR A 179 2.36 10.00 -6.36
C TYR A 179 2.06 8.67 -7.03
N PHE A 180 0.83 8.50 -7.49
CA PHE A 180 0.40 7.38 -8.32
C PHE A 180 -0.03 7.96 -9.66
N ARG A 181 0.59 7.51 -10.76
CA ARG A 181 0.32 8.10 -12.06
C ARG A 181 0.37 7.13 -13.23
N ASN A 182 -0.41 7.47 -14.25
CA ASN A 182 -0.43 6.78 -15.55
C ASN A 182 -0.71 5.28 -15.43
N MET A 183 -1.55 4.90 -14.47
CA MET A 183 -1.86 3.50 -14.17
C MET A 183 -2.92 2.99 -15.12
N VAL A 184 -2.54 2.85 -16.41
CA VAL A 184 -3.45 2.52 -17.50
C VAL A 184 -3.17 1.11 -18.01
N HIS A 185 -4.16 0.24 -17.88
CA HIS A 185 -4.10 -1.09 -18.45
C HIS A 185 -4.49 -1.05 -19.94
N PRO A 186 -3.78 -1.75 -20.84
CA PRO A 186 -3.96 -1.59 -22.28
C PRO A 186 -5.28 -2.16 -22.82
N ASN A 187 -5.95 -3.05 -22.09
CA ASN A 187 -7.14 -3.76 -22.57
C ASN A 187 -8.27 -3.93 -21.53
N GLN A 188 -8.14 -3.35 -20.33
CA GLN A 188 -9.15 -3.43 -19.28
C GLN A 188 -9.36 -2.05 -18.68
N TRP A 189 -10.58 -1.74 -18.25
CA TRP A 189 -10.94 -0.44 -17.68
C TRP A 189 -10.94 -0.43 -16.16
N TYR A 190 -10.96 -1.62 -15.54
CA TYR A 190 -11.18 -1.83 -14.11
C TYR A 190 -9.93 -2.34 -13.40
N ILE A 191 -8.76 -2.11 -14.00
CA ILE A 191 -7.44 -2.51 -13.51
C ILE A 191 -6.48 -1.34 -13.79
N GLY A 192 -5.37 -1.21 -13.07
CA GLY A 192 -4.52 -0.02 -13.06
C GLY A 192 -4.92 0.85 -11.88
N GLU A 193 -4.65 0.33 -10.69
CA GLU A 193 -5.20 0.83 -9.43
C GLU A 193 -4.12 1.09 -8.38
N VAL A 194 -4.38 2.01 -7.47
CA VAL A 194 -3.42 2.37 -6.43
C VAL A 194 -3.24 1.24 -5.42
N ILE A 195 -4.34 0.78 -4.81
CA ILE A 195 -4.31 -0.30 -3.82
C ILE A 195 -5.54 -1.18 -3.94
N ARG A 196 -5.34 -2.51 -3.99
CA ARG A 196 -6.39 -3.50 -4.21
C ARG A 196 -6.25 -4.71 -3.29
N ASN A 197 -7.34 -5.05 -2.60
CA ASN A 197 -7.62 -6.40 -2.10
C ASN A 197 -7.96 -7.29 -3.31
N GLU A 198 -6.99 -8.09 -3.75
CA GLU A 198 -7.05 -8.75 -5.04
C GLU A 198 -8.16 -9.78 -5.12
N TRP A 199 -8.65 -10.03 -6.34
CA TRP A 199 -9.75 -10.96 -6.56
C TRP A 199 -9.46 -12.34 -5.93
N PRO A 200 -10.38 -12.89 -5.11
CA PRO A 200 -11.80 -12.52 -4.96
C PRO A 200 -12.14 -11.47 -3.89
N GLY A 201 -11.15 -10.76 -3.36
CA GLY A 201 -11.30 -9.66 -2.40
C GLY A 201 -11.73 -10.13 -1.01
N THR A 202 -11.12 -11.23 -0.56
CA THR A 202 -11.47 -11.99 0.64
C THR A 202 -10.48 -11.81 1.78
N ALA A 203 -9.63 -10.79 1.75
CA ALA A 203 -8.85 -10.42 2.93
C ALA A 203 -9.70 -9.56 3.87
N TYR A 204 -9.68 -9.86 5.16
CA TYR A 204 -9.99 -8.85 6.18
C TYR A 204 -8.85 -7.83 6.20
N THR A 205 -9.15 -6.55 6.37
CA THR A 205 -8.12 -5.49 6.45
C THR A 205 -8.26 -4.79 7.79
N ASP A 206 -7.16 -4.58 8.52
CA ASP A 206 -7.25 -3.86 9.78
C ASP A 206 -7.32 -2.35 9.50
N THR A 207 -6.20 -1.77 9.04
CA THR A 207 -6.11 -0.34 8.74
C THR A 207 -5.69 -0.08 7.30
N MET A 208 -6.38 0.82 6.60
CA MET A 208 -5.86 1.46 5.38
C MET A 208 -5.92 2.99 5.51
N SER A 209 -4.75 3.63 5.62
CA SER A 209 -4.58 5.08 5.74
C SER A 209 -3.81 5.63 4.54
N LEU A 210 -4.51 6.37 3.68
CA LEU A 210 -3.96 7.08 2.53
C LEU A 210 -4.07 8.59 2.79
N LYS A 211 -2.92 9.27 2.92
CA LYS A 211 -2.89 10.71 3.23
C LYS A 211 -1.97 11.52 2.35
N ASN A 212 -2.42 12.71 1.95
CA ASN A 212 -1.62 13.69 1.20
C ASN A 212 -1.06 13.12 -0.13
N ASN A 213 -1.74 12.15 -0.74
CA ASN A 213 -1.29 11.55 -1.99
C ASN A 213 -1.87 12.29 -3.21
N ILE A 214 -1.17 12.15 -4.33
CA ILE A 214 -1.65 12.61 -5.64
C ILE A 214 -1.82 11.38 -6.54
N MET A 215 -3.03 11.19 -7.06
CA MET A 215 -3.42 10.05 -7.88
C MET A 215 -3.93 10.60 -9.20
N LEU A 216 -3.13 10.46 -10.26
CA LEU A 216 -3.35 11.13 -11.54
C LEU A 216 -3.46 10.11 -12.68
N CYS A 217 -4.53 10.16 -13.47
CA CYS A 217 -4.72 9.26 -14.61
C CYS A 217 -4.68 7.79 -14.16
N ILE A 218 -5.56 7.45 -13.23
CA ILE A 218 -5.75 6.10 -12.72
C ILE A 218 -6.89 5.46 -13.52
N ASN A 219 -6.70 4.24 -14.00
CA ASN A 219 -7.71 3.60 -14.83
C ASN A 219 -8.85 3.04 -13.99
N GLY A 220 -8.53 2.16 -13.03
CA GLY A 220 -9.49 1.67 -12.05
C GLY A 220 -9.62 2.64 -10.87
N TYR A 221 -9.15 2.19 -9.71
CA TYR A 221 -9.50 2.77 -8.41
C TYR A 221 -8.29 3.41 -7.70
N ALA A 222 -8.53 4.55 -7.05
CA ALA A 222 -7.61 5.21 -6.13
C ALA A 222 -7.49 4.49 -4.77
N ALA A 223 -8.53 3.74 -4.39
CA ALA A 223 -8.46 2.76 -3.32
C ALA A 223 -9.56 1.71 -3.55
N CYS A 224 -9.20 0.45 -3.35
CA CYS A 224 -10.10 -0.68 -3.40
C CYS A 224 -9.83 -1.65 -2.23
N PRO A 225 -9.99 -1.19 -0.97
CA PRO A 225 -9.67 -2.02 0.18
C PRO A 225 -10.57 -3.25 0.35
N VAL A 226 -11.81 -3.26 -0.14
CA VAL A 226 -12.75 -4.34 0.22
C VAL A 226 -13.74 -4.68 -0.88
N THR A 227 -14.02 -5.98 -1.06
CA THR A 227 -15.11 -6.43 -1.95
C THR A 227 -15.93 -7.58 -1.39
N LYS A 228 -15.62 -8.09 -0.19
CA LYS A 228 -16.42 -9.14 0.46
C LYS A 228 -16.34 -9.10 1.98
N TYR A 229 -15.15 -9.02 2.54
CA TYR A 229 -14.94 -8.86 3.98
C TYR A 229 -14.72 -7.41 4.37
N TYR A 230 -14.95 -7.12 5.64
CA TYR A 230 -14.91 -5.75 6.12
C TYR A 230 -13.48 -5.30 6.44
N GLU A 231 -13.31 -3.98 6.43
CA GLU A 231 -12.12 -3.29 6.92
C GLU A 231 -12.43 -2.60 8.26
N THR A 232 -11.51 -2.67 9.23
CA THR A 232 -11.72 -2.07 10.56
C THR A 232 -11.64 -0.55 10.51
N TYR A 233 -10.62 0.02 9.85
CA TYR A 233 -10.39 1.46 9.80
C TYR A 233 -9.85 1.96 8.46
N PHE A 234 -10.66 2.73 7.74
CA PHE A 234 -10.27 3.41 6.50
C PHE A 234 -10.07 4.92 6.69
N GLU A 235 -8.92 5.45 6.34
CA GLU A 235 -8.62 6.88 6.38
C GLU A 235 -8.13 7.37 5.03
N PHE A 236 -8.92 8.23 4.39
CA PHE A 236 -8.60 8.86 3.12
C PHE A 236 -8.65 10.37 3.30
N LEU A 237 -7.49 10.97 3.57
CA LEU A 237 -7.38 12.36 4.04
C LEU A 237 -6.48 13.21 3.14
N ASN A 238 -7.00 14.35 2.67
CA ASN A 238 -6.24 15.34 1.91
C ASN A 238 -5.54 14.77 0.66
N ASN A 239 -6.15 13.78 0.01
CA ASN A 239 -5.67 13.24 -1.26
C ASN A 239 -6.24 14.04 -2.44
N LYS A 240 -5.52 14.03 -3.55
CA LYS A 240 -5.98 14.57 -4.83
C LYS A 240 -6.15 13.43 -5.82
N VAL A 241 -7.39 13.12 -6.16
CA VAL A 241 -7.77 12.12 -7.14
C VAL A 241 -8.19 12.84 -8.41
N VAL A 242 -7.36 12.74 -9.46
CA VAL A 242 -7.50 13.52 -10.69
C VAL A 242 -7.51 12.56 -11.88
N TYR A 243 -8.61 12.56 -12.63
CA TYR A 243 -8.84 11.67 -13.77
C TYR A 243 -8.76 10.19 -13.42
N THR A 244 -9.84 9.67 -12.83
CA THR A 244 -10.06 8.22 -12.76
C THR A 244 -10.92 7.80 -13.95
N PHE A 245 -10.54 6.77 -14.68
CA PHE A 245 -11.33 6.30 -15.83
C PHE A 245 -12.65 5.66 -15.37
N LYS A 246 -12.61 4.91 -14.26
CA LYS A 246 -13.79 4.40 -13.54
C LYS A 246 -13.97 5.10 -12.18
N ASN A 247 -14.78 4.52 -11.29
CA ASN A 247 -15.02 5.08 -9.95
C ASN A 247 -13.70 5.30 -9.21
N PRO A 248 -13.57 6.35 -8.40
CA PRO A 248 -12.32 6.59 -7.69
C PRO A 248 -12.14 5.61 -6.52
N LEU A 249 -13.23 5.20 -5.89
CA LEU A 249 -13.19 4.32 -4.74
C LEU A 249 -14.12 3.15 -5.01
N PHE A 250 -13.61 1.94 -4.89
CA PHE A 250 -14.37 0.73 -5.18
C PHE A 250 -14.89 0.11 -3.90
N ILE A 251 -16.21 0.11 -3.79
CA ILE A 251 -17.01 -0.66 -2.83
C ILE A 251 -16.47 -0.60 -1.39
N PHE A 252 -17.07 0.24 -0.53
CA PHE A 252 -16.67 0.28 0.87
C PHE A 252 -17.54 -0.58 1.78
N ASN A 253 -16.86 -1.52 2.43
CA ASN A 253 -17.32 -2.38 3.50
C ASN A 253 -16.46 -2.09 4.74
N VAL A 254 -16.63 -0.89 5.31
CA VAL A 254 -15.77 -0.33 6.37
C VAL A 254 -16.55 -0.19 7.66
N THR A 255 -15.95 -0.54 8.80
CA THR A 255 -16.62 -0.38 10.11
C THR A 255 -16.37 1.00 10.70
N ASN A 256 -15.15 1.54 10.54
CA ASN A 256 -14.82 2.92 10.86
C ASN A 256 -14.16 3.58 9.65
N ALA A 257 -14.56 4.80 9.31
CA ALA A 257 -13.93 5.52 8.21
C ALA A 257 -13.92 7.04 8.38
N LYS A 258 -12.87 7.66 7.83
CA LYS A 258 -12.75 9.11 7.64
C LYS A 258 -12.33 9.39 6.20
N ILE A 259 -13.20 10.03 5.45
CA ILE A 259 -12.95 10.41 4.06
C ILE A 259 -13.09 11.91 3.99
N ASN A 260 -12.00 12.64 4.24
CA ASN A 260 -12.06 14.07 4.51
C ASN A 260 -11.05 14.89 3.70
N ASP A 261 -11.40 16.15 3.45
CA ASP A 261 -10.51 17.16 2.87
C ASP A 261 -9.90 16.76 1.50
N ASN A 262 -10.52 15.83 0.78
CA ASN A 262 -10.00 15.37 -0.51
C ASN A 262 -10.49 16.22 -1.68
N ILE A 263 -9.73 16.20 -2.77
CA ILE A 263 -10.14 16.74 -4.06
C ILE A 263 -10.37 15.59 -5.03
N PHE A 264 -11.57 15.52 -5.59
CA PHE A 264 -11.93 14.61 -6.68
C PHE A 264 -12.20 15.44 -7.93
N TYR A 265 -11.45 15.21 -9.01
CA TYR A 265 -11.59 15.97 -10.26
C TYR A 265 -11.63 15.02 -11.45
N GLY A 266 -12.69 15.09 -12.26
CA GLY A 266 -12.85 14.25 -13.45
C GLY A 266 -12.91 12.76 -13.09
N THR A 267 -13.71 12.42 -12.07
CA THR A 267 -13.98 11.02 -11.73
C THR A 267 -14.91 10.41 -12.77
N TYR A 268 -14.82 9.09 -13.00
CA TYR A 268 -15.58 8.42 -14.07
C TYR A 268 -15.33 9.01 -15.47
N ALA A 269 -14.09 9.42 -15.77
CA ALA A 269 -13.74 10.05 -17.04
C ALA A 269 -14.01 9.17 -18.28
N GLY A 270 -14.05 7.84 -18.10
CA GLY A 270 -14.41 6.88 -19.15
C GLY A 270 -15.92 6.70 -19.35
N GLY A 271 -16.74 7.32 -18.50
CA GLY A 271 -18.18 7.10 -18.44
C GLY A 271 -18.55 5.77 -17.78
N ILE A 272 -19.79 5.73 -17.29
CA ILE A 272 -20.40 4.52 -16.72
C ILE A 272 -21.84 4.39 -17.22
N SER A 273 -22.21 3.17 -17.61
CA SER A 273 -23.57 2.84 -18.03
C SER A 273 -24.36 2.20 -16.89
N GLN A 274 -25.70 2.31 -16.93
CA GLN A 274 -26.57 1.68 -15.93
C GLN A 274 -26.37 0.15 -15.85
N ALA A 275 -25.97 -0.47 -16.97
CA ALA A 275 -25.67 -1.90 -17.01
C ALA A 275 -24.45 -2.29 -16.16
N GLU A 276 -23.51 -1.36 -15.93
CA GLU A 276 -22.30 -1.59 -15.13
C GLU A 276 -22.55 -1.33 -13.63
N ASN A 277 -23.58 -0.56 -13.26
CA ASN A 277 -23.86 -0.16 -11.88
C ASN A 277 -23.97 -1.33 -10.87
N PRO A 278 -24.71 -2.43 -11.13
CA PRO A 278 -24.88 -3.49 -10.13
C PRO A 278 -23.62 -4.35 -9.88
N TRP A 279 -22.54 -4.17 -10.65
CA TRP A 279 -21.36 -5.03 -10.56
C TRP A 279 -20.19 -4.39 -9.81
N TRP A 280 -20.18 -3.06 -9.69
CA TRP A 280 -18.98 -2.32 -9.29
C TRP A 280 -19.19 -1.29 -8.17
N ASP A 281 -20.44 -0.91 -7.89
CA ASP A 281 -20.76 0.06 -6.83
C ASP A 281 -21.76 -0.49 -5.78
N ASN A 282 -22.23 -1.74 -5.94
CA ASN A 282 -23.16 -2.42 -5.03
C ASN A 282 -22.57 -3.77 -4.56
N LEU A 283 -22.69 -4.08 -3.27
CA LEU A 283 -22.34 -5.39 -2.73
C LEU A 283 -23.58 -6.25 -2.56
N TRP A 284 -24.42 -5.88 -1.59
CA TRP A 284 -25.50 -6.72 -1.08
C TRP A 284 -26.86 -6.10 -1.36
N HIS A 285 -26.92 -4.77 -1.41
CA HIS A 285 -28.16 -4.04 -1.63
C HIS A 285 -28.08 -3.32 -2.98
N PRO A 286 -28.89 -3.74 -3.96
CA PRO A 286 -28.91 -3.08 -5.26
C PRO A 286 -29.29 -1.60 -5.11
N ASP A 287 -28.45 -0.74 -5.64
CA ASP A 287 -28.74 0.67 -5.89
C ASP A 287 -28.60 0.97 -7.40
N THR A 288 -29.10 2.12 -7.82
CA THR A 288 -28.99 2.65 -9.19
C THR A 288 -28.24 3.98 -9.25
N THR A 289 -27.71 4.48 -8.11
CA THR A 289 -26.96 5.72 -8.05
C THR A 289 -25.46 5.52 -8.26
N TYR A 290 -24.74 6.61 -8.55
CA TYR A 290 -23.28 6.64 -8.65
C TYR A 290 -22.74 7.65 -7.67
N GLY A 291 -21.71 7.27 -6.93
CA GLY A 291 -21.07 8.09 -5.92
C GLY A 291 -19.56 8.09 -6.09
N VAL A 292 -18.93 9.23 -5.80
CA VAL A 292 -17.48 9.26 -5.56
C VAL A 292 -17.12 8.41 -4.34
N VAL A 293 -18.00 8.46 -3.32
CA VAL A 293 -17.96 7.62 -2.12
C VAL A 293 -19.28 6.87 -2.06
N SER A 294 -19.22 5.55 -2.16
CA SER A 294 -20.38 4.65 -2.06
C SER A 294 -20.15 3.67 -0.91
N LEU A 295 -21.09 3.61 0.02
CA LEU A 295 -21.05 2.73 1.18
C LEU A 295 -22.19 1.73 1.08
N ASP A 296 -21.93 0.46 1.38
CA ASP A 296 -22.97 -0.56 1.55
C ASP A 296 -22.99 -1.06 3.01
N SER A 297 -24.07 -1.75 3.38
CA SER A 297 -24.18 -2.39 4.69
C SER A 297 -23.19 -3.55 4.82
N LEU A 298 -22.91 -3.96 6.06
CA LEU A 298 -22.21 -5.22 6.28
C LEU A 298 -23.12 -6.40 5.88
N SER A 299 -22.53 -7.44 5.29
CA SER A 299 -23.22 -8.72 5.16
C SER A 299 -23.52 -9.31 6.54
N LEU A 300 -24.47 -10.24 6.63
CA LEU A 300 -24.80 -10.93 7.88
C LEU A 300 -23.57 -11.59 8.53
N ASP A 301 -22.68 -12.18 7.72
CA ASP A 301 -21.46 -12.83 8.22
C ASP A 301 -20.45 -11.80 8.75
N ASN A 302 -20.29 -10.68 8.05
CA ASN A 302 -19.44 -9.57 8.52
C ASN A 302 -20.00 -8.92 9.77
N ALA A 303 -21.33 -8.73 9.85
CA ALA A 303 -21.99 -8.18 11.03
C ALA A 303 -21.77 -9.05 12.26
N LYS A 304 -21.88 -10.38 12.12
CA LYS A 304 -21.57 -11.33 13.20
C LYS A 304 -20.10 -11.32 13.60
N MET A 305 -19.19 -11.18 12.65
CA MET A 305 -17.77 -11.12 12.97
C MET A 305 -17.38 -9.79 13.64
N PHE A 306 -17.96 -8.68 13.19
CA PHE A 306 -17.74 -7.36 13.78
C PHE A 306 -18.36 -7.24 15.18
N CYS A 307 -19.50 -7.90 15.43
CA CYS A 307 -20.24 -7.88 16.69
C CYS A 307 -20.45 -9.30 17.25
N PRO A 308 -19.38 -10.01 17.67
CA PRO A 308 -19.45 -11.43 18.01
C PRO A 308 -20.38 -11.73 19.20
N ASP A 309 -20.44 -10.83 20.18
CA ASP A 309 -21.30 -10.95 21.37
C ASP A 309 -22.80 -10.92 21.04
N ASP A 310 -23.16 -10.34 19.89
CA ASP A 310 -24.54 -10.22 19.41
C ASP A 310 -24.85 -11.19 18.26
N SER A 311 -23.94 -12.11 17.93
CA SER A 311 -24.01 -12.96 16.73
C SER A 311 -25.28 -13.85 16.64
N ALA A 312 -25.90 -14.15 17.78
CA ALA A 312 -27.17 -14.89 17.88
C ALA A 312 -28.43 -13.99 17.86
N ASN A 313 -28.26 -12.67 17.87
CA ASN A 313 -29.36 -11.72 17.87
C ASN A 313 -30.00 -11.64 16.49
N ALA A 314 -31.33 -11.79 16.41
CA ALA A 314 -32.08 -11.67 15.15
C ALA A 314 -31.99 -10.28 14.50
N LYS A 315 -31.47 -9.28 15.22
CA LYS A 315 -31.24 -7.90 14.75
C LYS A 315 -29.75 -7.55 14.59
N ILE A 316 -28.88 -8.55 14.45
CA ILE A 316 -27.42 -8.36 14.34
C ILE A 316 -27.03 -7.32 13.29
N ASP A 317 -27.69 -7.29 12.12
CA ASP A 317 -27.40 -6.33 11.06
C ASP A 317 -27.62 -4.87 11.54
N SER A 318 -28.75 -4.60 12.20
CA SER A 318 -29.03 -3.26 12.75
C SER A 318 -28.10 -2.88 13.90
N ILE A 319 -27.69 -3.86 14.72
CA ILE A 319 -26.74 -3.64 15.81
C ILE A 319 -25.37 -3.27 15.24
N ALA A 320 -24.90 -4.02 14.24
CA ALA A 320 -23.64 -3.77 13.57
C ALA A 320 -23.63 -2.39 12.89
N GLU A 321 -24.66 -2.05 12.12
CA GLU A 321 -24.78 -0.74 11.47
C GLU A 321 -24.82 0.40 12.50
N SER A 322 -25.48 0.23 13.65
CA SER A 322 -25.50 1.24 14.72
C SER A 322 -24.14 1.47 15.40
N ARG A 323 -23.18 0.54 15.23
CA ARG A 323 -21.82 0.61 15.78
C ARG A 323 -20.78 1.10 14.78
N ARG A 324 -21.13 1.19 13.49
CA ARG A 324 -20.25 1.75 12.46
C ARG A 324 -20.13 3.25 12.63
N THR A 325 -18.93 3.77 12.41
CA THR A 325 -18.66 5.22 12.47
C THR A 325 -17.99 5.68 11.18
N VAL A 326 -18.75 6.31 10.30
CA VAL A 326 -18.23 6.82 9.02
C VAL A 326 -18.42 8.33 8.95
N GLU A 327 -17.32 9.04 8.75
CA GLU A 327 -17.28 10.49 8.52
C GLU A 327 -16.87 10.78 7.08
N VAL A 328 -17.68 11.58 6.38
CA VAL A 328 -17.37 12.12 5.06
C VAL A 328 -17.56 13.64 5.14
N LYS A 329 -16.45 14.39 5.09
CA LYS A 329 -16.48 15.82 5.40
C LYS A 329 -15.50 16.63 4.56
N ASP A 330 -15.88 17.84 4.21
CA ASP A 330 -14.99 18.84 3.60
C ASP A 330 -14.29 18.38 2.29
N ASN A 331 -14.84 17.38 1.60
CA ASN A 331 -14.37 16.97 0.28
C ASN A 331 -14.90 17.89 -0.81
N ILE A 332 -14.06 18.17 -1.79
CA ILE A 332 -14.40 18.97 -2.97
C ILE A 332 -14.44 18.04 -4.18
N TYR A 333 -15.51 18.10 -4.97
CA TYR A 333 -15.65 17.32 -6.19
C TYR A 333 -15.96 18.21 -7.39
N PHE A 334 -15.38 17.85 -8.54
CA PHE A 334 -15.63 18.44 -9.85
C PHE A 334 -15.79 17.31 -10.87
N TRP A 335 -16.87 17.39 -11.65
CA TRP A 335 -17.12 16.48 -12.78
C TRP A 335 -16.27 16.88 -13.99
#